data_AF-A0A2W4SQ26-F1
#
_entry.id   AF-A0A2W4SQ26-F1
#
_cell.length_a   1.000
_cell.length_b   1.000
_cell.length_c   1.000
_cell.angle_alpha   90.00
_cell.angle_beta   90.00
_cell.angle_gamma   90.00
#
_symmetry.space_group_name_H-M   'P 1'
#
loop_
_entity.id
_entity.type
_entity.pdbx_description
1 polymer ?
#
loop_
_entity_poly.entity_id
_entity_poly.type
_entity_poly.pdbx_seq_one_letter_code
_entity_poly.pdbx_strand_id
1 'polypeptide(L)' 'MTAASRLLYPVAGLAVVLLAWWTVTTYLGVRPIILPAPQNVAAKLVEQASLLSDNAIITLAESLTGFLINVVVGIA' A
#
# COMPACT_ATOMS: atom_id res chain seq x y z
N MET A 1 -10.25 4.19 27.48
CA MET A 1 -9.26 4.41 26.40
C MET A 1 -9.91 5.36 25.39
N THR A 2 -9.47 6.61 25.31
CA THR A 2 -10.09 7.63 24.45
C THR A 2 -9.85 7.29 22.97
N ALA A 3 -10.82 7.57 22.09
CA ALA A 3 -10.72 7.30 20.65
C ALA A 3 -9.43 7.86 20.02
N ALA A 4 -8.94 8.99 20.54
CA ALA A 4 -7.66 9.60 20.14
C ALA A 4 -6.45 8.67 20.33
N SER A 5 -6.38 7.92 21.43
CA SER A 5 -5.28 6.99 21.70
C SER A 5 -5.29 5.78 20.75
N ARG A 6 -6.46 5.38 20.22
CA ARG A 6 -6.57 4.28 19.25
C ARG A 6 -5.99 4.63 17.88
N LEU A 7 -6.04 5.90 17.49
CA LEU A 7 -5.49 6.36 16.22
C LEU A 7 -4.03 6.81 16.35
N LEU A 8 -3.66 7.32 17.53
CA LEU A 8 -2.30 7.82 17.78
C LEU A 8 -1.23 6.74 17.57
N TYR A 9 -1.39 5.55 18.16
CA TYR A 9 -0.42 4.48 18.02
C TYR A 9 -0.21 3.99 16.57
N PRO A 10 -1.25 3.67 15.79
CA PRO A 10 -1.05 3.25 14.40
C PRO A 10 -0.51 4.37 13.51
N VAL A 11 -0.95 5.62 13.71
CA VAL A 11 -0.41 6.76 12.94
C VAL A 11 1.05 7.01 13.28
N ALA A 12 1.42 6.97 14.56
CA ALA A 12 2.81 7.10 14.98
C ALA A 12 3.68 5.96 14.43
N GLY A 13 3.18 4.72 14.48
CA GLY A 13 3.86 3.57 13.89
C GLY A 13 4.10 3.73 12.40
N LEU A 14 3.08 4.16 11.65
CA LEU A 14 3.19 4.44 10.22
C LEU A 14 4.23 5.55 9.95
N ALA A 15 4.19 6.63 10.71
CA ALA A 15 5.15 7.72 10.59
C ALA A 15 6.59 7.25 10.83
N VAL A 16 6.82 6.43 11.86
CA VAL A 16 8.13 5.84 12.16
C VAL A 16 8.61 4.96 11.00
N VAL A 17 7.76 4.12 10.44
CA VAL A 17 8.10 3.25 9.30
C VAL A 17 8.45 4.07 8.06
N LEU A 18 7.65 5.09 7.74
CA LEU A 18 7.91 5.98 6.59
C LEU A 18 9.22 6.75 6.76
N LEU A 19 9.50 7.25 7.96
CA LEU A 19 10.76 7.94 8.27
C LEU A 19 11.95 6.99 8.16
N ALA A 20 11.83 5.76 8.67
CA ALA A 20 12.87 4.75 8.54
C ALA A 20 13.15 4.41 7.06
N TRP A 21 12.10 4.17 6.27
CA TRP A 21 12.21 3.90 4.84
C TRP A 21 12.86 5.07 4.08
N TRP A 22 12.40 6.30 4.34
CA TRP A 22 12.99 7.50 3.76
C TRP A 22 14.48 7.65 4.12
N THR A 23 14.82 7.40 5.39
CA THR A 23 16.20 7.49 5.89
C THR A 23 17.10 6.46 5.21
N VAL A 24 16.65 5.20 5.13
CA VAL A 24 17.39 4.11 4.48
C VAL A 24 17.65 4.41 3.00
N THR A 25 16.62 4.81 2.27
CA THR A 25 16.74 5.08 0.83
C THR A 25 17.56 6.32 0.51
N THR A 26 17.54 7.33 1.39
CA THR A 26 18.23 8.61 1.14
C THR A 26 19.68 8.59 1.62
N TYR A 27 19.97 7.98 2.77
CA TYR A 27 21.28 8.10 3.42
C TYR A 27 22.12 6.82 3.37
N LEU A 28 21.52 5.63 3.23
CA LEU A 28 22.27 4.36 3.26
C LEU A 28 22.67 3.87 1.85
N GLY A 29 22.49 4.69 0.81
CA GLY A 29 22.95 4.39 -0.54
C GLY A 29 22.24 3.20 -1.20
N VAL A 30 21.02 2.87 -0.76
CA VAL A 30 20.23 1.79 -1.35
C VAL A 30 19.92 2.13 -2.80
N ARG A 31 20.16 1.18 -3.70
CA ARG A 31 19.91 1.37 -5.13
C ARG A 31 18.41 1.60 -5.38
N PRO A 32 18.01 2.67 -6.08
CA PRO A 32 16.60 2.99 -6.33
C PRO A 32 15.80 1.91 -7.07
N ILE A 33 16.49 1.03 -7.81
CA ILE A 33 15.86 -0.10 -8.49
C ILE A 33 15.36 -1.18 -7.52
N ILE A 34 15.99 -1.30 -6.34
CA ILE A 34 15.61 -2.27 -5.31
C ILE A 34 14.55 -1.64 -4.40
N LEU A 35 14.82 -0.41 -3.96
CA LEU A 35 13.93 0.31 -3.07
C LEU A 35 13.93 1.80 -3.43
N PRO A 36 12.94 2.28 -4.18
CA PRO A 36 12.79 3.70 -4.43
C PRO A 36 12.45 4.44 -3.14
N ALA A 37 12.85 5.71 -3.06
CA ALA A 37 12.47 6.58 -1.95
C ALA A 37 10.94 6.78 -1.90
N PRO A 38 10.33 6.91 -0.71
CA PRO A 38 8.88 6.96 -0.57
C PRO A 38 8.22 8.11 -1.37
N GLN A 39 8.88 9.26 -1.48
CA GLN A 39 8.39 10.39 -2.29
C GLN A 39 8.31 10.06 -3.78
N ASN A 40 9.21 9.22 -4.29
CA ASN A 40 9.19 8.80 -5.70
C ASN A 40 8.02 7.85 -5.94
N VAL A 41 7.73 6.97 -4.99
CA VAL A 41 6.55 6.08 -5.04
C VAL A 41 5.28 6.92 -5.00
N ALA A 42 5.18 7.88 -4.07
CA ALA A 42 4.03 8.76 -3.97
C ALA A 42 3.80 9.57 -5.25
N ALA A 43 4.86 10.14 -5.85
CA ALA A 43 4.78 10.84 -7.12
C ALA A 43 4.28 9.91 -8.24
N LYS A 44 4.82 8.70 -8.35
CA LYS A 44 4.40 7.73 -9.37
C LYS A 44 2.96 7.26 -9.20
N LEU A 45 2.50 7.07 -7.96
CA LEU A 45 1.10 6.73 -7.68
C LEU A 45 0.14 7.79 -8.22
N VAL A 46 0.50 9.08 -8.11
CA VAL A 46 -0.31 10.19 -8.63
C VAL A 46 -0.18 10.33 -10.14
N GLU A 47 1.05 10.32 -10.67
CA GLU A 47 1.34 10.45 -12.10
C GLU A 47 0.67 9.36 -12.93
N GLN A 48 0.63 8.12 -12.41
CA GLN A 48 0.09 6.96 -13.09
C GLN A 48 -1.26 6.52 -12.53
N ALA A 49 -1.94 7.38 -11.75
CA ALA A 49 -3.17 7.03 -11.03
C ALA A 49 -4.22 6.38 -11.93
N SER A 50 -4.47 6.94 -13.13
CA SER A 50 -5.42 6.38 -14.10
C SER A 50 -5.05 4.96 -14.53
N LEU A 51 -3.78 4.75 -14.89
CA LEU A 51 -3.30 3.43 -15.32
C LEU A 51 -3.37 2.42 -14.17
N LEU A 52 -2.98 2.84 -12.96
CA LEU A 52 -3.06 1.99 -11.78
C LEU A 52 -4.51 1.66 -11.43
N SER A 53 -5.43 2.61 -11.51
CA SER A 53 -6.84 2.39 -11.20
C SER A 53 -7.50 1.42 -12.18
N ASP A 54 -7.19 1.54 -13.47
CA ASP A 54 -7.74 0.64 -14.50
C ASP A 54 -7.35 -0.82 -14.22
N ASN A 55 -6.08 -1.06 -13.91
CA ASN A 55 -5.58 -2.40 -13.57
C ASN A 55 -6.06 -2.87 -12.18
N ALA A 56 -6.13 -1.97 -11.20
CA ALA A 56 -6.56 -2.29 -9.85
C ALA A 56 -8.03 -2.71 -9.81
N ILE A 57 -8.91 -2.04 -10.58
CA ILE A 57 -10.33 -2.38 -10.65
C ILE A 57 -10.52 -3.76 -11.28
N ILE A 58 -9.80 -4.09 -12.35
CA ILE A 58 -9.85 -5.40 -12.98
C ILE A 58 -9.39 -6.49 -12.00
N THR A 59 -8.23 -6.29 -11.36
CA THR A 59 -7.69 -7.25 -10.37
C THR A 59 -8.65 -7.45 -9.19
N LEU A 60 -9.29 -6.36 -8.73
CA LEU A 60 -10.27 -6.42 -7.66
C LEU A 60 -11.51 -7.21 -8.10
N ALA A 61 -12.01 -6.97 -9.31
CA ALA A 61 -13.15 -7.70 -9.87
C ALA A 61 -12.85 -9.20 -10.02
N GLU A 62 -11.65 -9.56 -10.48
CA GLU A 62 -11.18 -10.95 -10.58
C GLU A 62 -11.11 -11.61 -9.20
N SER A 63 -10.51 -10.92 -8.22
CA SER A 63 -10.39 -11.41 -6.84
C SER A 63 -11.76 -11.64 -6.20
N LEU A 64 -12.69 -10.69 -6.38
CA LEU A 64 -14.06 -10.80 -5.87
C LEU A 64 -14.83 -11.91 -6.57
N THR A 65 -14.67 -12.07 -7.88
CA THR A 65 -15.33 -13.15 -8.63
C THR A 65 -14.84 -14.52 -8.17
N GLY A 66 -13.53 -14.70 -8.04
CA GLY A 66 -12.95 -15.94 -7.50
C GLY A 66 -13.42 -16.22 -6.07
N PHE A 67 -13.48 -15.18 -5.23
CA PHE A 67 -14.03 -15.29 -3.88
C PHE A 67 -15.50 -15.71 -3.87
N LEU A 68 -16.33 -15.11 -4.73
CA LEU A 68 -17.75 -15.48 -4.86
C LEU A 68 -17.93 -16.92 -5.32
N ILE A 69 -17.15 -17.36 -6.31
CA ILE A 69 -17.17 -18.76 -6.77
C ILE A 69 -16.81 -19.69 -5.61
N ASN A 70 -15.76 -19.35 -4.83
CA ASN A 70 -15.38 -20.14 -3.65
C ASN A 70 -16.51 -20.20 -2.62
N VAL A 71 -17.16 -19.08 -2.30
CA VAL A 71 -18.30 -19.07 -1.38
C VAL A 71 -19.44 -19.97 -1.88
N VAL A 72 -19.79 -19.88 -3.16
CA VAL A 72 -20.89 -20.67 -3.74
C VAL A 72 -20.55 -22.16 -3.77
N VAL A 73 -19.36 -22.53 -4.25
CA VAL A 73 -18.97 -23.93 -4.45
C VAL A 73 -18.46 -24.58 -3.16
N GLY A 74 -17.79 -23.83 -2.30
CA GLY A 74 -17.15 -24.33 -1.08
C GLY A 74 -18.09 -24.44 0.12
N ILE A 75 -19.21 -23.73 0.12
CA ILE A 75 -20.23 -23.82 1.18
C ILE A 75 -21.42 -24.69 0.76
N ALA A 76 -21.79 -24.72 -0.52
CA ALA A 76 -22.88 -25.57 -1.03
C ALA A 76 -22.48 -27.05 -1.06
#